data_AF-A0A1I2U258-F1
#
_entry.id   AF-A0A1I2U258-F1
#
_cell.length_a   1.000
_cell.length_b   1.000
_cell.length_c   1.000
_cell.angle_alpha   90.00
_cell.angle_beta   90.00
_cell.angle_gamma   90.00
#
_symmetry.space_group_name_H-M   'P 1'
#
loop_
_entity.id
_entity.type
_entity.pdbx_description
1 polymer ?
#
loop_
_entity_poly.entity_id
_entity_poly.type
_entity_poly.pdbx_seq_one_letter_code
_entity_poly.pdbx_strand_id
1 'polypeptide(L)'
;MEKMAKLKEYKNGIVGIKHGTYYVVAGTGDTFDIIDKERNIIENGFSTIGDAEWRIDKISADDELSEYIKEASQMTIGQLTGKMMEIFNAWDGKVMPKDEKKKLDIVETIRNRKAKKQEI
;
A
#
# COMPACT_ATOMS: atom_id res chain seq x y z
N MET A 1 5.68 -19.90 -2.62
CA MET A 1 5.40 -19.51 -4.01
C MET A 1 4.48 -18.30 -3.98
N GLU A 2 5.04 -17.09 -4.05
CA GLU A 2 4.23 -15.88 -4.23
C GLU A 2 3.54 -15.96 -5.60
N LYS A 3 2.21 -15.86 -5.62
CA LYS A 3 1.45 -15.71 -6.85
C LYS A 3 1.87 -14.38 -7.47
N MET A 4 2.67 -14.39 -8.55
CA MET A 4 2.82 -13.21 -9.40
C MET A 4 1.42 -12.78 -9.82
N ALA A 5 0.96 -11.63 -9.32
CA ALA A 5 -0.32 -11.07 -9.70
C ALA A 5 -0.27 -10.82 -11.21
N LYS A 6 -1.07 -11.59 -11.97
CA LYS A 6 -1.13 -11.43 -13.43
C LYS A 6 -1.78 -10.08 -13.73
N LEU A 7 -1.08 -9.25 -14.50
CA LEU A 7 -1.64 -8.01 -15.02
C LEU A 7 -2.91 -8.33 -15.82
N LYS A 8 -3.96 -7.56 -15.59
CA LYS A 8 -5.27 -7.74 -16.22
C LYS A 8 -5.55 -6.58 -17.16
N GLU A 9 -6.09 -6.89 -18.33
CA GLU A 9 -6.64 -5.87 -19.22
C GLU A 9 -8.03 -5.42 -18.75
N TYR A 10 -8.22 -4.10 -18.67
CA TYR A 10 -9.46 -3.45 -18.28
C TYR A 10 -10.17 -2.86 -19.50
N LYS A 11 -11.46 -2.54 -19.35
CA LYS A 11 -12.31 -1.99 -20.44
C LYS A 11 -11.78 -0.69 -21.08
N ASN A 12 -10.93 0.05 -20.36
CA ASN A 12 -10.25 1.25 -20.85
C ASN A 12 -8.90 0.95 -21.54
N GLY A 13 -8.61 -0.32 -21.84
CA GLY A 13 -7.40 -0.79 -22.51
C GLY A 13 -6.13 -0.66 -21.67
N ILE A 14 -6.24 -0.44 -20.35
CA ILE A 14 -5.11 -0.49 -19.43
C ILE A 14 -4.84 -1.95 -19.06
N VAL A 15 -3.57 -2.38 -19.14
CA VAL A 15 -3.12 -3.70 -18.70
C VAL A 15 -2.31 -3.52 -17.42
N GLY A 16 -2.88 -3.92 -16.29
CA GLY A 16 -2.27 -3.65 -14.99
C GLY A 16 -3.02 -4.26 -13.81
N ILE A 17 -2.77 -3.71 -12.63
CA ILE A 17 -3.50 -4.00 -11.39
C ILE A 17 -4.16 -2.70 -10.94
N LYS A 18 -5.49 -2.71 -10.86
CA LYS A 18 -6.25 -1.55 -10.39
C LYS A 18 -6.20 -1.45 -8.87
N HIS A 19 -5.77 -0.29 -8.38
CA HIS A 19 -5.74 0.05 -6.95
C HIS A 19 -6.41 1.42 -6.75
N GLY A 20 -7.65 1.41 -6.24
CA GLY A 20 -8.48 2.61 -6.15
C GLY A 20 -8.79 3.23 -7.53
N THR A 21 -8.42 4.49 -7.72
CA THR A 21 -8.55 5.25 -8.99
C THR A 21 -7.32 5.12 -9.90
N TYR A 22 -6.27 4.46 -9.43
CA TYR A 22 -5.00 4.30 -10.12
C TYR A 22 -4.78 2.86 -10.58
N TYR A 23 -3.76 2.68 -11.41
CA TYR A 23 -3.36 1.39 -11.97
C TYR A 23 -1.85 1.24 -11.83
N VAL A 24 -1.41 0.08 -11.36
CA VAL A 24 -0.02 -0.36 -11.44
C VAL A 24 0.17 -1.11 -12.75
N VAL A 25 1.04 -0.62 -13.62
CA VAL A 25 1.31 -1.19 -14.95
C VAL A 25 2.77 -1.60 -15.09
N ALA A 26 3.09 -2.42 -16.08
CA ALA A 26 4.48 -2.69 -16.43
C ALA A 26 5.13 -1.40 -16.96
N GLY A 27 6.25 -1.02 -16.33
CA GLY A 27 7.07 0.11 -16.73
C GLY A 27 8.18 -0.28 -17.69
N THR A 28 9.27 0.46 -17.66
CA THR A 28 10.44 0.18 -18.49
C THR A 28 11.32 -0.89 -17.84
N GLY A 29 11.65 -1.95 -18.56
CA GLY A 29 12.43 -3.09 -18.04
C GLY A 29 11.64 -3.90 -17.01
N ASP A 30 12.27 -4.23 -15.88
CA ASP A 30 11.66 -5.00 -14.78
C ASP A 30 11.01 -4.10 -13.71
N THR A 31 10.51 -2.92 -14.11
CA THR A 31 9.89 -1.96 -13.20
C THR A 31 8.39 -1.87 -13.38
N PHE A 32 7.72 -1.28 -12.39
CA PHE A 32 6.29 -1.00 -12.40
C PHE A 32 6.05 0.50 -12.28
N ASP A 33 5.03 1.00 -12.98
CA ASP A 33 4.65 2.40 -13.00
C ASP A 33 3.21 2.56 -12.49
N ILE A 34 2.90 3.73 -11.94
CA ILE A 34 1.57 4.12 -11.48
C ILE A 34 0.99 5.08 -12.51
N ILE A 35 -0.17 4.71 -13.07
CA ILE A 35 -0.92 5.56 -13.99
C ILE A 35 -2.33 5.83 -13.47
N ASP A 36 -2.93 6.94 -13.91
CA ASP A 36 -4.35 7.19 -13.72
C ASP A 36 -5.22 6.50 -14.78
N LYS A 37 -6.54 6.70 -14.69
CA LYS A 37 -7.52 6.16 -15.65
C LYS A 37 -7.36 6.71 -17.08
N GLU A 38 -6.70 7.85 -17.24
CA GLU A 38 -6.46 8.55 -18.52
C GLU A 38 -5.09 8.17 -19.12
N ARG A 39 -4.35 7.28 -18.44
CA ARG A 39 -3.01 6.80 -18.80
C ARG A 39 -1.90 7.84 -18.61
N ASN A 40 -2.13 8.84 -17.77
CA ASN A 40 -1.06 9.74 -17.35
C ASN A 40 -0.18 9.03 -16.31
N ILE A 41 1.14 9.13 -16.46
CA ILE A 41 2.10 8.63 -15.48
C ILE A 41 2.05 9.55 -14.25
N ILE A 42 1.72 8.96 -13.11
CA ILE A 42 1.75 9.64 -11.81
C ILE A 42 3.14 9.51 -11.21
N GLU A 43 3.65 8.27 -11.12
CA GLU A 43 5.02 7.95 -10.68
C GLU A 43 5.50 6.68 -11.39
N ASN A 44 6.82 6.49 -11.50
CA ASN A 44 7.42 5.39 -12.24
C ASN A 44 8.64 4.77 -11.54
N GLY A 45 9.06 3.60 -12.00
CA GLY A 45 10.32 2.97 -11.58
C GLY A 45 10.25 2.16 -10.28
N PHE A 46 9.08 1.63 -9.90
CA PHE A 46 8.95 0.78 -8.73
C PHE A 46 9.50 -0.63 -9.01
N SER A 47 10.33 -1.17 -8.11
CA SER A 47 10.89 -2.51 -8.28
C SER A 47 9.89 -3.64 -8.06
N THR A 48 8.79 -3.37 -7.33
CA THR A 48 7.74 -4.36 -7.08
C THR A 48 6.35 -3.72 -7.15
N ILE A 49 5.34 -4.54 -7.49
CA ILE A 49 3.92 -4.13 -7.46
C ILE A 49 3.53 -3.61 -6.07
N GLY A 50 3.94 -4.29 -5.00
CA GLY A 50 3.61 -3.88 -3.64
C GLY A 50 4.21 -2.52 -3.24
N ASP A 51 5.34 -2.12 -3.83
CA ASP A 51 5.89 -0.78 -3.65
C ASP A 51 5.05 0.29 -4.36
N ALA A 52 4.57 -0.01 -5.57
CA ALA A 52 3.69 0.87 -6.32
C ALA A 52 2.32 1.00 -5.65
N GLU A 53 1.69 -0.11 -5.23
CA GLU A 53 0.41 -0.10 -4.49
C GLU A 53 0.54 0.72 -3.19
N TRP A 54 1.61 0.52 -2.44
CA TRP A 54 1.88 1.31 -1.24
C TRP A 54 2.02 2.81 -1.52
N ARG A 55 2.62 3.17 -2.67
CA ARG A 55 2.68 4.58 -3.06
C ARG A 55 1.30 5.12 -3.41
N ILE A 56 0.45 4.31 -4.05
CA ILE A 56 -0.94 4.67 -4.32
C ILE A 56 -1.70 4.95 -3.02
N ASP A 57 -1.52 4.13 -1.99
CA ASP A 57 -2.15 4.36 -0.68
C ASP A 57 -1.72 5.70 -0.06
N LYS A 58 -0.46 6.11 -0.26
CA LYS A 58 0.04 7.40 0.21
C LYS A 58 -0.50 8.60 -0.54
N ILE A 59 -0.61 8.52 -1.87
CA ILE A 59 -1.13 9.65 -2.69
C ILE A 59 -2.65 9.79 -2.59
N SER A 60 -3.35 8.70 -2.27
CA SER A 60 -4.80 8.68 -2.12
C SER A 60 -5.26 8.85 -0.66
N ALA A 61 -4.31 9.05 0.26
CA ALA A 61 -4.60 9.38 1.64
C ALA A 61 -5.17 10.80 1.73
N ASP A 62 -6.24 10.95 2.52
CA ASP A 62 -6.68 12.27 2.99
C ASP A 62 -5.67 12.82 4.02
N ASP A 63 -5.89 14.06 4.46
CA ASP A 63 -4.98 14.75 5.38
C ASP A 63 -4.78 13.98 6.70
N GLU A 64 -5.85 13.42 7.27
CA GLU A 64 -5.79 12.63 8.51
C GLU A 64 -4.94 11.36 8.31
N LEU A 65 -5.19 10.64 7.23
CA LEU A 65 -4.47 9.40 6.95
C LEU A 65 -3.02 9.65 6.54
N SER A 66 -2.74 10.76 5.87
CA SER A 66 -1.39 11.19 5.50
C SER A 66 -0.56 11.49 6.75
N GLU A 67 -1.14 12.20 7.71
CA GLU A 67 -0.52 12.45 9.01
C GLU A 67 -0.27 11.13 9.77
N TYR A 68 -1.27 10.24 9.79
CA TYR A 68 -1.14 8.92 10.41
C TYR A 68 0.00 8.08 9.78
N ILE A 69 0.10 8.06 8.45
CA ILE A 69 1.18 7.37 7.73
C ILE A 69 2.54 7.96 8.10
N LYS A 70 2.63 9.29 8.21
CA LYS A 70 3.87 10.00 8.56
C LYS A 70 4.31 9.64 9.99
N GLU A 71 3.39 9.67 10.94
CA GLU A 71 3.66 9.26 12.33
C GLU A 71 4.11 7.80 12.41
N ALA A 72 3.34 6.88 11.82
CA ALA A 72 3.67 5.46 11.81
C ALA A 72 5.03 5.20 11.14
N SER A 73 5.37 5.94 10.08
CA SER A 73 6.66 5.81 9.39
C SER A 73 7.86 6.16 10.29
N GLN A 74 7.67 7.00 11.31
CA GLN A 74 8.71 7.36 12.28
C GLN A 74 8.81 6.36 13.45
N MET A 75 7.81 5.52 13.66
CA MET A 75 7.78 4.55 14.76
C MET A 75 8.75 3.37 14.56
N THR A 76 9.22 2.82 15.67
CA THR A 76 10.00 1.57 15.68
C THR A 76 9.10 0.35 15.43
N ILE A 77 9.69 -0.80 15.09
CA ILE A 77 8.94 -2.06 14.89
C ILE A 77 8.15 -2.43 16.15
N GLY A 78 8.73 -2.25 17.35
CA GLY A 78 8.04 -2.51 18.61
C GLY A 78 6.82 -1.60 18.82
N GLN A 79 6.97 -0.30 18.53
CA GLN A 79 5.87 0.66 18.61
C GLN A 79 4.76 0.37 17.59
N LEU A 80 5.11 0.00 16.36
CA LEU A 80 4.15 -0.41 15.34
C LEU A 80 3.39 -1.67 15.77
N THR A 81 4.09 -2.65 16.36
CA THR A 81 3.45 -3.86 16.90
C THR A 81 2.49 -3.52 18.05
N GLY A 82 2.86 -2.57 18.92
CA GLY A 82 1.98 -2.05 19.95
C GLY A 82 0.70 -1.42 19.39
N LYS A 83 0.82 -0.57 18.37
CA LYS A 83 -0.34 0.01 17.67
C LYS A 83 -1.26 -1.03 17.03
N MET A 84 -0.71 -2.08 16.42
CA MET A 84 -1.54 -3.17 15.91
C MET A 84 -2.37 -3.80 17.03
N MET A 85 -1.75 -4.08 18.18
CA MET A 85 -2.46 -4.64 19.33
C MET A 85 -3.51 -3.67 19.89
N GLU A 86 -3.26 -2.37 19.92
CA GLU A 86 -4.26 -1.36 20.31
C GLU A 86 -5.52 -1.45 19.43
N ILE A 87 -5.34 -1.51 18.10
CA ILE A 87 -6.45 -1.64 17.14
C ILE A 87 -7.19 -2.96 17.37
N PHE A 88 -6.47 -4.08 17.54
CA PHE A 88 -7.11 -5.38 17.81
C PHE A 88 -7.82 -5.45 19.16
N ASN A 89 -7.30 -4.80 20.20
CA ASN A 89 -7.91 -4.79 21.52
C ASN A 89 -9.14 -3.88 21.59
N ALA A 90 -9.17 -2.81 20.79
CA ALA A 90 -10.35 -1.95 20.64
C ALA A 90 -11.44 -2.60 19.78
N TRP A 91 -11.10 -3.62 19.00
CA TRP A 91 -12.02 -4.32 18.11
C TRP A 91 -12.84 -5.37 18.87
N ASP A 92 -14.16 -5.29 18.76
CA ASP A 92 -15.11 -6.17 19.44
C ASP A 92 -15.25 -7.58 18.81
N GLY A 93 -14.36 -7.93 17.88
CA GLY A 93 -14.37 -9.20 17.17
C GLY A 93 -15.40 -9.32 16.05
N LYS A 94 -16.17 -8.27 15.73
CA LYS A 94 -17.12 -8.25 14.59
C LYS A 94 -16.46 -7.79 13.29
N VAL A 95 -17.18 -7.21 12.34
CA VAL A 95 -16.54 -6.62 11.16
C VAL A 95 -15.79 -5.35 11.57
N MET A 96 -14.46 -5.35 11.41
CA MET A 96 -13.63 -4.16 11.69
C MET A 96 -14.09 -2.98 10.81
N PRO A 97 -14.29 -1.79 11.40
CA PRO A 97 -14.60 -0.59 10.63
C PRO A 97 -13.57 -0.36 9.52
N LYS A 98 -14.01 0.17 8.37
CA LYS A 98 -13.14 0.36 7.20
C LYS A 98 -11.91 1.22 7.52
N ASP A 99 -12.08 2.26 8.34
CA ASP A 99 -11.01 3.19 8.66
C ASP A 99 -9.98 2.56 9.60
N GLU A 100 -10.43 1.81 10.61
CA GLU A 100 -9.56 1.01 11.50
C GLU A 100 -8.79 -0.05 10.71
N LYS A 101 -9.46 -0.73 9.78
CA LYS A 101 -8.81 -1.69 8.89
C LYS A 101 -7.74 -1.02 8.04
N LYS A 102 -8.03 0.16 7.49
CA LYS A 102 -7.06 0.93 6.68
C LYS A 102 -5.85 1.34 7.53
N LYS A 103 -6.08 1.81 8.76
CA LYS A 103 -5.01 2.15 9.73
C LYS A 103 -4.16 0.92 10.07
N LEU A 104 -4.79 -0.23 10.30
CA LEU A 104 -4.11 -1.51 10.55
C LEU A 104 -3.24 -1.93 9.36
N ASP A 105 -3.80 -1.95 8.15
CA ASP A 105 -3.09 -2.33 6.92
C ASP A 105 -1.85 -1.42 6.69
N ILE A 106 -1.96 -0.12 7.01
CA ILE A 106 -0.85 0.85 6.97
C ILE A 106 0.24 0.51 7.98
N VAL A 107 -0.12 0.29 9.25
CA VAL A 107 0.84 -0.03 10.32
C VAL A 107 1.56 -1.34 10.02
N GLU A 108 0.81 -2.35 9.59
CA GLU A 108 1.35 -3.65 9.20
C GLU A 108 2.33 -3.51 8.01
N THR A 109 1.94 -2.77 6.98
CA THR A 109 2.79 -2.54 5.81
C THR A 109 4.09 -1.83 6.20
N ILE A 110 4.02 -0.78 7.02
CA ILE A 110 5.22 -0.06 7.48
C ILE A 110 6.11 -0.98 8.32
N ARG A 111 5.52 -1.76 9.25
CA ARG A 111 6.24 -2.71 10.09
C ARG A 111 6.98 -3.75 9.26
N ASN A 112 6.29 -4.39 8.31
CA ASN A 112 6.84 -5.45 7.47
C ASN A 112 7.98 -4.91 6.58
N ARG A 113 7.82 -3.71 6.03
CA ARG A 113 8.88 -3.05 5.24
C ARG A 113 10.10 -2.69 6.09
N LYS A 114 9.90 -2.27 7.34
CA LYS A 114 11.01 -2.02 8.28
C LYS A 114 11.72 -3.31 8.68
N ALA A 115 10.98 -4.38 8.96
CA ALA A 115 11.55 -5.69 9.28
C ALA A 115 12.41 -6.22 8.11
N LYS A 116 11.88 -6.19 6.88
CA LYS A 116 12.61 -6.61 5.68
C LYS A 116 13.90 -5.83 5.43
N LYS A 117 13.98 -4.55 5.87
CA LYS A 117 15.20 -3.74 5.79
C LYS A 117 16.23 -4.07 6.88
N GLN A 118 15.83 -4.68 7.99
CA GLN A 118 16.75 -5.13 9.04
C GLN A 118 17.36 -6.51 8.76
N GLU A 119 16.73 -7.28 7.88
CA GLU A 119 17.21 -8.62 7.46
C GLU A 119 18.28 -8.56 6.34
N ILE A 120 18.65 -7.36 5.89
CA ILE A 120 19.70 -7.08 4.90
C ILE A 120 20.86 -6.39 5.60
#